data_AF-A0A9X0LG02-F1
#
_entry.id   AF-A0A9X0LG02-F1
#
_cell.length_a   1.000
_cell.length_b   1.000
_cell.length_c   1.000
_cell.angle_alpha   90.00
_cell.angle_beta   90.00
_cell.angle_gamma   90.00
#
_symmetry.space_group_name_H-M   'P 1'
#
loop_
_entity.id
_entity.type
_entity.pdbx_description
1 polymer ?
#
loop_
_entity_poly.entity_id
_entity_poly.type
_entity_poly.pdbx_seq_one_letter_code
_entity_poly.pdbx_strand_id
1 'polypeptide(L)'
;MTYPDPGGANNEFYTDPPPPRTARELVTQLGIEEARAFLPEAQQQAFDTANPWTDIVRADERLAQRQEELAAFDGDVQRHITEQGYTVEQARVVYAQTADVRQPLQDAVNRAAQRASNAYNTYEANLVNFIESRRLTQIVAYQSGRYSMQDPRVAAAASLSSSGNNRHDRRDRRDRDGRGGGRAPLGQISGNQRHTPAR
;
A
#
# COMPACT_ATOMS: atom_id res chain seq x y z
N MET A 1 29.42 34.64 -41.19
CA MET A 1 29.81 33.90 -39.98
C MET A 1 28.58 33.82 -39.10
N THR A 2 27.94 32.65 -39.08
CA THR A 2 26.72 32.40 -38.30
C THR A 2 27.16 31.70 -37.02
N TYR A 3 26.86 32.30 -35.87
CA TYR A 3 27.08 31.66 -34.58
C TYR A 3 26.21 30.40 -34.49
N PRO A 4 26.75 29.24 -34.07
CA PRO A 4 25.92 28.11 -33.74
C PRO A 4 25.16 28.42 -32.45
N ASP A 5 23.84 28.32 -32.54
CA ASP A 5 22.91 28.33 -31.42
C ASP A 5 23.28 27.18 -30.44
N PRO A 6 23.63 27.48 -29.18
CA PRO A 6 23.92 26.46 -28.17
C PRO A 6 22.63 25.88 -27.53
N GLY A 7 21.49 25.90 -28.24
CA GLY A 7 20.25 25.24 -27.83
C GLY A 7 20.14 23.76 -28.21
N GLY A 8 21.16 23.20 -28.88
CA GLY A 8 21.22 21.79 -29.25
C GLY A 8 21.63 20.88 -28.09
N ALA A 9 20.76 20.71 -27.11
CA ALA A 9 20.78 19.54 -26.23
C ALA A 9 19.34 19.16 -25.93
N ASN A 10 19.05 17.89 -26.12
CA ASN A 10 17.78 17.25 -25.81
C ASN A 10 17.50 17.38 -24.31
N ASN A 11 16.98 18.54 -23.87
CA ASN A 11 16.27 18.62 -22.61
C ASN A 11 14.91 17.98 -22.86
N GLU A 12 14.87 16.64 -22.80
CA GLU A 12 13.66 15.97 -22.37
C GLU A 12 13.27 16.64 -21.06
N PHE A 13 12.28 17.53 -21.12
CA PHE A 13 11.72 18.17 -19.94
C PHE A 13 11.14 17.05 -19.09
N TYR A 14 11.95 16.50 -18.18
CA TYR A 14 11.49 15.56 -17.17
C TYR A 14 10.48 16.34 -16.33
N THR A 15 9.21 16.13 -16.67
CA THR A 15 8.09 16.72 -15.97
C THR A 15 7.68 15.69 -14.96
N ASP A 16 7.89 15.99 -13.68
CA ASP A 16 7.47 15.07 -12.61
C ASP A 16 6.00 14.69 -12.82
N PRO A 17 5.65 13.41 -12.70
CA PRO A 17 4.27 12.98 -12.87
C PRO A 17 3.35 13.73 -11.89
N PRO A 18 2.08 13.96 -12.28
CA PRO A 18 1.11 14.54 -11.37
C PRO A 18 0.92 13.62 -10.14
N PRO A 19 0.55 14.20 -8.98
CA PRO A 19 0.26 13.43 -7.78
C PRO A 19 -0.79 12.34 -8.04
N PRO A 20 -0.58 11.10 -7.54
CA PRO A 20 -1.58 10.06 -7.63
C PRO A 20 -2.81 10.44 -6.83
N ARG A 21 -3.99 10.08 -7.35
CA ARG A 21 -5.28 10.44 -6.75
C ARG A 21 -5.77 9.41 -5.75
N THR A 22 -5.30 8.17 -5.89
CA THR A 22 -5.72 7.04 -5.04
C THR A 22 -4.52 6.34 -4.44
N ALA A 23 -4.73 5.66 -3.31
CA ALA A 23 -3.71 4.82 -2.69
C ALA A 23 -3.27 3.68 -3.62
N ARG A 24 -4.20 3.10 -4.39
CA ARG A 24 -3.88 2.05 -5.37
C ARG A 24 -2.97 2.57 -6.46
N GLU A 25 -3.30 3.71 -7.07
CA GLU A 25 -2.46 4.34 -8.10
C GLU A 25 -1.05 4.65 -7.58
N LEU A 26 -0.95 5.18 -6.35
CA LEU A 26 0.32 5.43 -5.67
C LEU A 26 1.15 4.15 -5.51
N VAL A 27 0.56 3.09 -4.95
CA VAL A 27 1.26 1.81 -4.72
C VAL A 27 1.65 1.15 -6.05
N THR A 28 0.81 1.26 -7.10
CA THR A 28 1.16 0.77 -8.44
C THR A 28 2.35 1.52 -9.05
N GLN A 29 2.46 2.83 -8.82
CA GLN A 29 3.53 3.66 -9.38
C GLN A 29 4.85 3.57 -8.60
N LEU A 30 4.79 3.48 -7.27
CA LEU A 30 5.98 3.37 -6.42
C LEU A 30 6.43 1.92 -6.20
N GLY A 31 5.51 0.97 -6.26
CA GLY A 31 5.71 -0.38 -5.73
C GLY A 31 5.44 -0.44 -4.23
N ILE A 32 5.27 -1.67 -3.72
CA ILE A 32 4.88 -1.94 -2.33
C ILE A 32 5.94 -1.47 -1.35
N GLU A 33 7.19 -1.87 -1.57
CA GLU A 33 8.28 -1.60 -0.62
C GLU A 33 8.57 -0.11 -0.48
N GLU A 34 8.62 0.62 -1.60
CA GLU A 34 8.82 2.07 -1.58
C GLU A 34 7.63 2.79 -0.95
N ALA A 35 6.39 2.46 -1.36
CA ALA A 35 5.20 3.09 -0.77
C ALA A 35 5.11 2.86 0.74
N ARG A 36 5.52 1.68 1.21
CA ARG A 36 5.66 1.37 2.64
C ARG A 36 6.76 2.20 3.31
N ALA A 37 7.93 2.33 2.68
CA ALA A 37 9.07 3.07 3.23
C ALA A 37 8.80 4.58 3.35
N PHE A 38 7.96 5.13 2.47
CA PHE A 38 7.52 6.52 2.51
C PHE A 38 6.28 6.76 3.39
N LEU A 39 5.87 5.76 4.19
CA LEU A 39 4.92 6.02 5.28
C LEU A 39 5.61 6.82 6.39
N PRO A 40 4.89 7.72 7.08
CA PRO A 40 5.38 8.29 8.33
C PRO A 40 5.78 7.18 9.32
N GLU A 41 6.89 7.35 10.03
CA GLU A 41 7.51 6.30 10.86
C GLU A 41 6.53 5.55 11.78
N ALA A 42 5.70 6.27 12.54
CA ALA A 42 4.70 5.66 13.42
C ALA A 42 3.63 4.85 12.65
N GLN A 43 3.29 5.27 11.43
CA GLN A 43 2.34 4.57 10.57
C GLN A 43 2.98 3.35 9.91
N GLN A 44 4.25 3.45 9.52
CA GLN A 44 5.03 2.32 9.02
C GLN A 44 5.12 1.20 10.07
N GLN A 45 5.52 1.53 11.31
CA GLN A 45 5.60 0.56 12.40
C GLN A 45 4.25 -0.10 12.71
N ALA A 46 3.16 0.68 12.69
CA ALA A 46 1.81 0.16 12.89
C ALA A 46 1.39 -0.80 11.75
N PHE A 47 1.74 -0.46 10.51
CA PHE A 47 1.48 -1.31 9.36
C PHE A 47 2.27 -2.62 9.44
N ASP A 48 3.55 -2.55 9.73
CA ASP A 48 4.46 -3.71 9.81
C ASP A 48 4.08 -4.68 10.91
N THR A 49 3.64 -4.16 12.05
CA THR A 49 3.18 -4.97 13.18
C THR A 49 1.91 -5.73 12.82
N ALA A 50 1.00 -5.10 12.07
CA ALA A 50 -0.26 -5.71 11.64
C ALA A 50 -0.10 -6.63 10.42
N ASN A 51 0.91 -6.40 9.58
CA ASN A 51 1.15 -7.10 8.32
C ASN A 51 2.62 -7.51 8.27
N PRO A 52 3.01 -8.59 8.95
CA PRO A 52 4.39 -9.01 8.99
C PRO A 52 4.83 -9.58 7.63
N TRP A 53 5.95 -9.09 7.11
CA TRP A 53 6.55 -9.57 5.85
C TRP A 53 6.94 -11.07 5.91
N THR A 54 7.10 -11.61 7.11
CA THR A 54 7.48 -13.01 7.34
C THR A 54 6.51 -14.02 6.74
N ASP A 55 5.23 -13.67 6.56
CA ASP A 55 4.25 -14.56 5.96
C ASP A 55 4.47 -14.73 4.45
N ILE A 56 4.91 -13.66 3.76
CA ILE A 56 5.32 -13.72 2.35
C ILE A 56 6.60 -14.55 2.23
N VAL A 57 7.61 -14.24 3.05
CA VAL A 57 8.88 -14.98 3.06
C VAL A 57 8.65 -16.48 3.26
N ARG A 58 7.82 -16.88 4.23
CA ARG A 58 7.48 -18.29 4.45
C ARG A 58 6.76 -18.93 3.26
N ALA A 59 5.92 -18.18 2.57
CA ALA A 59 5.21 -18.68 1.39
C ALA A 59 6.19 -18.90 0.22
N ASP A 60 7.12 -17.98 0.01
CA ASP A 60 8.17 -18.08 -1.01
C ASP A 60 9.19 -19.18 -0.69
N GLU A 61 9.64 -19.30 0.56
CA GLU A 61 10.50 -20.41 1.01
C GLU A 61 9.84 -21.76 0.73
N ARG A 62 8.53 -21.86 0.97
CA ARG A 62 7.78 -23.09 0.69
C ARG A 62 7.64 -23.36 -0.80
N LEU A 63 7.50 -22.32 -1.64
CA LEU A 63 7.53 -22.47 -3.09
C LEU A 63 8.89 -22.99 -3.55
N ALA A 64 9.98 -22.37 -3.10
CA ALA A 64 11.34 -22.78 -3.43
C ALA A 64 11.60 -24.25 -3.04
N GLN A 65 11.19 -24.65 -1.84
CA GLN A 65 11.29 -26.04 -1.39
C GLN A 65 10.55 -27.02 -2.33
N ARG A 66 9.34 -26.68 -2.79
CA ARG A 66 8.58 -27.56 -3.71
C ARG A 66 9.19 -27.63 -5.09
N GLN A 67 9.76 -26.53 -5.57
CA GLN A 67 10.48 -26.50 -6.85
C GLN A 67 11.75 -27.36 -6.76
N GLU A 68 12.47 -27.29 -5.64
CA GLU A 68 13.65 -28.12 -5.40
C GLU A 68 13.27 -29.61 -5.33
N GLU A 69 12.19 -29.98 -4.63
CA GLU A 69 11.69 -31.36 -4.59
C GLU A 69 11.35 -31.90 -5.99
N LEU A 70 10.65 -31.11 -6.81
CA LEU A 70 10.32 -31.50 -8.19
C LEU A 70 11.57 -31.62 -9.06
N ALA A 71 12.51 -30.67 -8.94
CA ALA A 71 13.75 -30.69 -9.70
C ALA A 71 14.66 -31.86 -9.29
N ALA A 72 14.70 -32.21 -8.00
CA ALA A 72 15.41 -33.38 -7.51
C ALA A 72 14.83 -34.67 -8.08
N PHE A 73 13.50 -34.80 -8.08
CA PHE A 73 12.82 -35.93 -8.70
C PHE A 73 13.10 -36.04 -10.19
N ASP A 74 12.94 -34.95 -10.95
CA ASP A 74 13.22 -34.91 -12.39
C ASP A 74 14.71 -35.25 -12.66
N GLY A 75 15.61 -34.78 -11.79
CA GLY A 75 17.04 -35.10 -11.83
C GLY A 75 17.36 -36.57 -11.58
N ASP A 76 16.70 -37.20 -10.60
CA ASP A 76 16.89 -38.63 -10.31
C ASP A 76 16.34 -39.52 -11.42
N VAL A 77 15.18 -39.17 -12.00
CA VAL A 77 14.64 -39.87 -13.17
C VAL A 77 15.59 -39.77 -14.36
N GLN A 78 16.10 -38.56 -14.65
CA GLN A 78 17.05 -38.35 -15.74
C GLN A 78 18.38 -39.08 -15.50
N ARG A 79 18.88 -39.11 -14.26
CA ARG A 79 20.06 -39.88 -13.88
C ARG A 79 19.84 -41.37 -14.12
N HIS A 80 18.71 -41.91 -13.66
CA HIS A 80 18.36 -43.31 -13.89
C HIS A 80 18.34 -43.68 -15.38
N ILE A 81 17.68 -42.85 -16.21
CA ILE A 81 17.63 -43.02 -17.68
C ILE A 81 19.05 -43.05 -18.27
N THR A 82 19.91 -42.14 -17.83
CA THR A 82 21.29 -42.01 -18.32
C THR A 82 22.15 -43.20 -17.91
N GLU A 83 22.08 -43.62 -16.64
CA GLU A 83 22.85 -44.75 -16.10
C GLU A 83 22.45 -46.08 -16.74
N GLN A 84 21.17 -46.28 -17.06
CA GLN A 84 20.70 -47.48 -17.74
C GLN A 84 20.96 -47.47 -19.26
N GLY A 85 21.45 -46.35 -19.81
CA GLY A 85 21.70 -46.21 -21.24
C GLY A 85 20.43 -46.31 -22.09
N TYR A 86 19.28 -45.87 -21.56
CA TYR A 86 18.00 -46.00 -22.23
C TYR A 86 17.94 -45.21 -23.53
N THR A 87 17.29 -45.79 -24.54
CA THR A 87 16.96 -45.09 -25.77
C THR A 87 15.89 -44.03 -25.51
N VAL A 88 15.69 -43.11 -26.46
CA VAL A 88 14.66 -42.05 -26.34
C VAL A 88 13.26 -42.64 -26.13
N GLU A 89 12.94 -43.76 -26.75
CA GLU A 89 11.64 -44.43 -26.59
C GLU A 89 11.47 -45.02 -25.20
N GLN A 90 12.52 -45.67 -24.67
CA GLN A 90 12.52 -46.22 -23.32
C GLN A 90 12.45 -45.11 -22.26
N ALA A 91 13.18 -44.01 -22.45
CA ALA A 91 13.11 -42.83 -21.60
C ALA A 91 11.68 -42.28 -21.50
N ARG A 92 10.95 -42.19 -22.63
CA ARG A 92 9.54 -41.76 -22.64
C ARG A 92 8.65 -42.68 -21.81
N VAL A 93 8.89 -43.99 -21.86
CA VAL A 93 8.14 -44.96 -21.04
C VAL A 93 8.42 -44.73 -19.55
N VAL A 94 9.68 -44.51 -19.16
CA VAL A 94 10.02 -44.20 -17.76
C VAL A 94 9.32 -42.92 -17.29
N TYR A 95 9.37 -41.86 -18.09
CA TYR A 95 8.66 -40.61 -17.77
C TYR A 95 7.14 -40.80 -17.64
N ALA A 96 6.53 -41.66 -18.46
CA ALA A 96 5.12 -41.98 -18.36
C ALA A 96 4.80 -42.82 -17.10
N GLN A 97 5.70 -43.74 -16.73
CA GLN A 97 5.56 -44.57 -15.54
C GLN A 97 5.73 -43.78 -14.25
N THR A 98 6.50 -42.70 -14.27
CA THR A 98 6.75 -41.83 -13.11
C THR A 98 5.77 -40.66 -13.00
N ALA A 99 4.83 -40.54 -13.94
CA ALA A 99 3.88 -39.43 -14.00
C ALA A 99 2.95 -39.36 -12.78
N ASP A 100 2.58 -40.51 -12.19
CA ASP A 100 1.77 -40.61 -10.99
C ASP A 100 2.45 -40.02 -9.74
N VAL A 101 3.79 -40.02 -9.70
CA VAL A 101 4.60 -39.38 -8.66
C VAL A 101 4.92 -37.93 -9.01
N ARG A 102 5.24 -37.66 -10.28
CA ARG A 102 5.59 -36.32 -10.77
C ARG A 102 4.42 -35.34 -10.68
N GLN A 103 3.22 -35.77 -11.04
CA GLN A 103 2.05 -34.90 -11.13
C GLN A 103 1.66 -34.30 -9.77
N PRO A 104 1.60 -35.06 -8.66
CA PRO A 104 1.41 -34.50 -7.32
C PRO A 104 2.47 -33.47 -6.90
N LEU A 105 3.73 -33.65 -7.29
CA LEU A 105 4.81 -32.70 -7.01
C LEU A 105 4.59 -31.39 -7.78
N GLN A 106 4.25 -31.48 -9.06
CA GLN A 106 3.88 -30.32 -9.87
C GLN A 106 2.67 -29.58 -9.29
N ASP A 107 1.64 -30.30 -8.86
CA ASP A 107 0.46 -29.70 -8.24
C ASP A 107 0.81 -29.04 -6.90
N ALA A 108 1.77 -29.59 -6.14
CA ALA A 108 2.27 -28.98 -4.92
C ALA A 108 3.01 -27.67 -5.18
N VAL A 109 3.83 -27.59 -6.24
CA VAL A 109 4.45 -26.35 -6.72
C VAL A 109 3.38 -25.33 -7.09
N ASN A 110 2.37 -25.73 -7.88
CA ASN A 110 1.29 -24.82 -8.30
C ASN A 110 0.52 -24.26 -7.11
N ARG A 111 0.18 -25.09 -6.12
CA ARG A 111 -0.47 -24.65 -4.87
C ARG A 111 0.42 -23.72 -4.05
N ALA A 112 1.72 -23.98 -3.98
CA ALA A 112 2.67 -23.12 -3.27
C ALA A 112 2.81 -21.75 -3.97
N ALA A 113 2.90 -21.74 -5.30
CA ALA A 113 2.98 -20.53 -6.10
C ALA A 113 1.72 -19.66 -5.93
N GLN A 114 0.54 -20.28 -5.94
CA GLN A 114 -0.70 -19.57 -5.68
C GLN A 114 -0.74 -18.97 -4.27
N ARG A 115 -0.22 -19.67 -3.25
CA ARG A 115 -0.14 -19.13 -1.88
C ARG A 115 0.83 -17.95 -1.79
N ALA A 116 2.00 -18.04 -2.39
CA ALA A 116 2.97 -16.95 -2.45
C ALA A 116 2.36 -15.70 -3.12
N SER A 117 1.72 -15.88 -4.28
CA SER A 117 1.02 -14.80 -4.98
C SER A 117 -0.11 -14.21 -4.12
N ASN A 118 -0.92 -15.04 -3.47
CA ASN A 118 -2.00 -14.56 -2.60
C ASN A 118 -1.47 -13.79 -1.38
N ALA A 119 -0.35 -14.22 -0.79
CA ALA A 119 0.27 -13.52 0.33
C ALA A 119 0.73 -12.11 -0.10
N TYR A 120 1.39 -12.00 -1.24
CA TYR A 120 1.81 -10.72 -1.81
C TYR A 120 0.62 -9.81 -2.16
N ASN A 121 -0.39 -10.34 -2.85
CA ASN A 121 -1.59 -9.59 -3.20
C ASN A 121 -2.37 -9.10 -1.97
N THR A 122 -2.42 -9.92 -0.91
CA THR A 122 -3.05 -9.55 0.36
C THR A 122 -2.28 -8.42 1.04
N TYR A 123 -0.95 -8.50 1.05
CA TYR A 123 -0.10 -7.45 1.59
C TYR A 123 -0.26 -6.13 0.84
N GLU A 124 -0.28 -6.17 -0.50
CA GLU A 124 -0.56 -5.01 -1.34
C GLU A 124 -1.92 -4.39 -1.01
N ALA A 125 -2.97 -5.22 -0.98
CA ALA A 125 -4.33 -4.77 -0.66
C ALA A 125 -4.39 -4.14 0.74
N ASN A 126 -3.72 -4.72 1.72
CA ASN A 126 -3.64 -4.18 3.07
C ASN A 126 -2.90 -2.84 3.09
N LEU A 127 -1.81 -2.68 2.34
CA LEU A 127 -1.08 -1.42 2.23
C LEU A 127 -1.95 -0.32 1.61
N VAL A 128 -2.62 -0.62 0.49
CA VAL A 128 -3.54 0.30 -0.18
C VAL A 128 -4.66 0.74 0.78
N ASN A 129 -5.34 -0.21 1.43
CA ASN A 129 -6.40 0.06 2.39
C ASN A 129 -5.89 0.87 3.60
N PHE A 130 -4.69 0.58 4.07
CA PHE A 130 -4.07 1.29 5.19
C PHE A 130 -3.79 2.76 4.86
N ILE A 131 -3.22 3.02 3.68
CA ILE A 131 -2.96 4.38 3.18
C ILE A 131 -4.29 5.13 2.97
N GLU A 132 -5.28 4.49 2.35
CA GLU A 132 -6.56 5.12 2.02
C GLU A 132 -7.39 5.45 3.26
N SER A 133 -7.55 4.50 4.18
CA SER A 133 -8.31 4.70 5.43
C SER A 133 -7.75 5.81 6.32
N ARG A 134 -6.44 6.06 6.24
CA ARG A 134 -5.74 7.11 7.00
C ARG A 134 -5.47 8.38 6.19
N ARG A 135 -5.95 8.44 4.93
CA ARG A 135 -5.76 9.57 4.01
C ARG A 135 -4.29 9.96 3.83
N LEU A 136 -3.41 8.96 3.76
CA LEU A 136 -1.96 9.16 3.68
C LEU A 136 -1.44 9.35 2.25
N THR A 137 -2.28 9.16 1.21
CA THR A 137 -1.85 9.17 -0.19
C THR A 137 -0.98 10.37 -0.55
N GLN A 138 -1.41 11.60 -0.23
CA GLN A 138 -0.65 12.81 -0.55
C GLN A 138 0.61 12.97 0.31
N ILE A 139 0.61 12.45 1.54
CA ILE A 139 1.78 12.50 2.42
C ILE A 139 2.88 11.57 1.91
N VAL A 140 2.53 10.33 1.59
CA VAL A 140 3.46 9.32 1.06
C VAL A 140 4.01 9.77 -0.29
N ALA A 141 3.15 10.30 -1.14
CA ALA A 141 3.54 10.79 -2.45
C ALA A 141 4.43 12.05 -2.36
N TYR A 142 4.20 12.94 -1.39
CA TYR A 142 5.12 14.05 -1.12
C TYR A 142 6.48 13.54 -0.60
N GLN A 143 6.49 12.58 0.33
CA GLN A 143 7.72 12.02 0.90
C GLN A 143 8.56 11.26 -0.13
N SER A 144 7.94 10.69 -1.16
CA SER A 144 8.68 10.00 -2.23
C SER A 144 9.50 10.96 -3.11
N GLY A 145 9.14 12.25 -3.13
CA GLY A 145 9.79 13.26 -3.98
C GLY A 145 9.63 13.02 -5.49
N ARG A 146 8.79 12.05 -5.91
CA ARG A 146 8.62 11.66 -7.32
C ARG A 146 7.54 12.44 -8.07
N TYR A 147 6.86 13.35 -7.40
CA TYR A 147 5.67 14.00 -7.94
C TYR A 147 5.76 15.51 -7.77
N SER A 148 5.22 16.24 -8.73
CA SER A 148 5.11 17.70 -8.64
C SER A 148 4.08 18.08 -7.59
N MET A 149 4.53 18.20 -6.32
CA MET A 149 3.68 18.57 -5.18
C MET A 149 4.26 19.75 -4.41
N GLN A 150 3.38 20.66 -3.99
CA GLN A 150 3.68 21.60 -2.91
C GLN A 150 3.60 20.87 -1.57
N ASP A 151 4.41 21.29 -0.60
CA ASP A 151 4.41 20.72 0.75
C ASP A 151 2.97 20.67 1.30
N PRO A 152 2.45 19.49 1.68
CA PRO A 152 1.08 19.33 2.16
C PRO A 152 0.80 20.17 3.41
N ARG A 153 1.82 20.54 4.20
CA ARG A 153 1.69 21.47 5.33
C ARG A 153 1.38 22.91 4.87
N VAL A 154 1.89 23.31 3.71
CA VAL A 154 1.63 24.62 3.09
C VAL A 154 0.24 24.67 2.44
N ALA A 155 -0.20 23.58 1.80
CA ALA A 155 -1.54 23.48 1.23
C ALA A 155 -2.67 23.55 2.30
N ALA A 156 -2.44 22.98 3.49
CA ALA A 156 -3.36 23.11 4.63
C ALA A 156 -3.43 24.54 5.19
N ALA A 157 -2.33 25.31 5.11
CA ALA A 157 -2.31 26.71 5.53
C ALA A 157 -3.01 27.64 4.52
N ALA A 158 -2.90 27.37 3.20
CA ALA A 158 -3.55 28.15 2.15
C ALA A 158 -5.09 28.02 2.15
N SER A 159 -5.63 26.88 2.59
CA SER A 159 -7.07 26.68 2.75
C SER A 159 -7.65 27.40 3.98
N LEU A 160 -6.84 27.68 5.00
CA LEU A 160 -7.24 28.47 6.16
C LEU A 160 -7.21 29.99 5.90
N SER A 161 -6.37 30.47 4.98
CA SER A 161 -6.30 31.90 4.62
C SER A 161 -7.41 32.35 3.65
N SER A 162 -8.16 31.43 3.05
CA SER A 162 -9.27 31.71 2.13
C SER A 162 -10.63 31.95 2.82
N SER A 163 -10.68 32.10 4.15
CA SER A 163 -11.91 32.45 4.90
C SER A 163 -11.96 33.93 5.32
N GLY A 164 -11.31 34.82 4.56
CA GLY A 164 -11.28 36.24 4.85
C GLY A 164 -11.36 37.09 3.60
N ASN A 165 -12.55 37.18 3.00
CA ASN A 165 -13.06 38.38 2.31
C ASN A 165 -14.37 38.03 1.61
N ASN A 166 -15.49 38.28 2.30
CA ASN A 166 -16.78 38.66 1.72
C ASN A 166 -17.80 38.83 2.84
N ARG A 167 -17.71 39.93 3.58
CA ARG A 167 -18.87 40.49 4.28
C ARG A 167 -18.98 41.97 3.98
N HIS A 168 -19.89 42.21 3.04
CA HIS A 168 -20.51 43.45 2.65
C HIS A 168 -20.64 44.49 3.77
N ASP A 169 -20.23 45.71 3.41
CA ASP A 169 -20.88 46.95 3.81
C ASP A 169 -22.41 46.82 3.86
N ARG A 170 -22.98 47.13 5.03
CA ARG A 170 -24.25 47.89 5.19
C ARG A 170 -24.43 48.24 6.67
N ARG A 171 -24.23 49.54 6.98
CA ARG A 171 -25.18 50.47 7.65
C ARG A 171 -26.24 49.78 8.55
N ASP A 172 -26.47 50.14 9.81
CA ASP A 172 -26.68 51.47 10.35
C ASP A 172 -26.57 51.47 11.90
N ARG A 173 -26.00 52.56 12.45
CA ARG A 173 -26.17 52.96 13.85
C ARG A 173 -27.45 53.79 13.94
N ARG A 174 -28.39 53.44 14.83
CA ARG A 174 -29.12 54.32 15.76
C ARG A 174 -30.27 53.57 16.47
N ASP A 175 -30.59 54.09 17.66
CA ASP A 175 -31.74 53.81 18.53
C ASP A 175 -31.59 52.53 19.39
N ARG A 176 -31.23 52.57 20.68
CA ARG A 176 -31.59 53.44 21.83
C ARG A 176 -33.08 53.33 22.23
N ASP A 177 -33.25 52.66 23.36
CA ASP A 177 -34.37 52.64 24.32
C ASP A 177 -35.56 51.68 24.07
N GLY A 178 -35.75 50.75 25.02
CA GLY A 178 -36.95 49.91 25.10
C GLY A 178 -36.88 48.84 26.20
N ARG A 179 -37.39 49.19 27.39
CA ARG A 179 -37.48 48.39 28.63
C ARG A 179 -38.16 47.01 28.51
N GLY A 180 -37.76 46.12 29.41
CA GLY A 180 -38.55 44.98 29.94
C GLY A 180 -37.71 43.70 29.91
N GLY A 181 -37.28 43.06 30.99
CA GLY A 181 -37.92 42.87 32.29
C GLY A 181 -37.96 41.35 32.52
N GLY A 182 -37.08 40.80 33.36
CA GLY A 182 -37.09 39.36 33.68
C GLY A 182 -35.77 38.82 34.21
N ARG A 183 -35.53 38.99 35.52
CA ARG A 183 -34.52 38.24 36.28
C ARG A 183 -34.94 36.75 36.38
N ALA A 184 -34.03 35.87 35.97
CA ALA A 184 -33.50 34.63 36.59
C ALA A 184 -34.36 33.84 37.62
N PRO A 185 -34.22 32.49 37.73
CA PRO A 185 -33.00 31.96 38.37
C PRO A 185 -32.50 30.57 37.93
N LEU A 186 -31.25 30.32 38.35
CA LEU A 186 -30.64 29.02 38.60
C LEU A 186 -31.53 28.08 39.44
N GLY A 187 -31.58 26.80 39.07
CA GLY A 187 -31.97 25.66 39.91
C GLY A 187 -31.14 24.43 39.49
N GLN A 188 -30.13 24.04 40.27
CA GLN A 188 -30.11 22.87 41.19
C GLN A 188 -30.08 21.52 40.44
N ILE A 189 -28.93 20.83 40.37
CA ILE A 189 -28.40 19.86 41.36
C ILE A 189 -29.37 18.71 41.67
N SER A 190 -28.98 17.46 41.34
CA SER A 190 -29.06 16.24 42.19
C SER A 190 -29.17 14.98 41.31
N GLY A 191 -28.12 14.16 41.24
CA GLY A 191 -28.12 12.79 41.80
C GLY A 191 -27.88 11.79 40.65
N ASN A 192 -27.11 10.71 40.72
CA ASN A 192 -26.57 9.95 41.83
C ASN A 192 -25.25 9.29 41.40
N GLN A 193 -24.29 9.27 42.32
CA GLN A 193 -23.24 8.27 42.38
C GLN A 193 -23.83 6.90 42.76
N ARG A 194 -23.27 5.81 42.21
CA ARG A 194 -22.85 4.54 42.87
C ARG A 194 -22.65 3.48 41.77
N HIS A 195 -21.43 2.95 41.55
CA HIS A 195 -20.84 1.79 42.24
C HIS A 195 -21.83 0.61 42.29
N THR A 196 -21.60 -0.59 41.74
CA THR A 196 -20.39 -1.40 41.48
C THR A 196 -20.82 -2.66 40.67
N PRO A 197 -19.87 -3.47 40.13
CA PRO A 197 -20.14 -4.66 39.33
C PRO A 197 -20.26 -5.95 40.18
N ALA A 198 -20.91 -6.98 39.63
CA ALA A 198 -20.83 -8.43 39.97
C ALA A 198 -22.01 -9.12 39.25
N ARG A 199 -21.96 -10.35 38.72
CA ARG A 199 -20.98 -11.43 38.66
C ARG A 199 -21.45 -12.37 37.54
#